data_AF-A0A7R9WXW5-F1
#
_entry.id   AF-A0A7R9WXW5-F1
#
_cell.length_a   1.000
_cell.length_b   1.000
_cell.length_c   1.000
_cell.angle_alpha   90.00
_cell.angle_beta   90.00
_cell.angle_gamma   90.00
#
_symmetry.space_group_name_H-M   'P 1'
#
loop_
_entity.id
_entity.type
_entity.pdbx_description
1 polymer ?
#
loop_
_entity_poly.entity_id
_entity_poly.type
_entity_poly.pdbx_seq_one_letter_code
_entity_poly.pdbx_strand_id
1 'polypeptide(L)'
;MIEYKFIYHFPHQMQHIYPCWSLWRHFPNAKHVFLSRPRYHKDFVSGSAFTKGVQTVLKANNITTISVRMVDYIRWYRSNPSELLVAYTHRVDGFRAAHDDDMESLRRNTLTVFGMEQYIERYCGRAQARMSSHNQQDTSPISNADSVGDDASHHAPPSPPRIAIVNRGKTRQMFGMHNISSMLQHELELPYRPPVFFLEDTSFQQQVEAFSNVDILLSPHGAQLTLIPFMPPCSSVIEVIPHGYGHEAYFGTLAALSGVNHSFIYLGTDMAAETAEMDDREGQVAARNPPVCAPAFRMLQAIRIQYEQWHRCCRFDANTY
;
A
#
# COMPACT_ATOMS: atom_id res chain seq x y z
N MET A 1 13.61 -17.20 28.33
CA MET A 1 14.34 -16.79 27.12
C MET A 1 13.38 -16.97 25.96
N ILE A 2 12.74 -15.90 25.47
CA ILE A 2 11.76 -15.99 24.38
C ILE A 2 12.53 -15.78 23.08
N GLU A 3 12.68 -16.84 22.30
CA GLU A 3 13.35 -16.81 21.00
C GLU A 3 12.35 -16.29 19.95
N TYR A 4 12.35 -14.97 19.71
CA TYR A 4 11.54 -14.38 18.63
C TYR A 4 12.09 -14.80 17.26
N LYS A 5 11.47 -15.82 16.68
CA LYS A 5 11.77 -16.34 15.34
C LYS A 5 11.18 -15.40 14.28
N PHE A 6 11.80 -14.25 14.09
CA PHE A 6 11.40 -13.33 13.03
C PHE A 6 11.76 -13.93 11.65
N ILE A 7 10.82 -14.55 10.94
CA ILE A 7 11.01 -15.14 9.61
C ILE A 7 10.65 -14.09 8.55
N TYR A 8 11.53 -13.11 8.31
CA TYR A 8 11.28 -12.04 7.34
C TYR A 8 11.53 -12.51 5.91
N HIS A 9 10.49 -12.93 5.20
CA HIS A 9 10.51 -13.06 3.74
C HIS A 9 10.55 -11.66 3.08
N PHE A 10 10.94 -11.56 1.81
CA PHE A 10 11.16 -10.27 1.14
C PHE A 10 10.01 -9.24 1.29
N PRO A 11 8.73 -9.63 1.20
CA PRO A 11 7.64 -8.71 1.49
C PRO A 11 7.66 -8.09 2.87
N HIS A 12 8.17 -8.84 3.84
CA HIS A 12 8.34 -8.36 5.20
C HIS A 12 9.54 -7.42 5.34
N GLN A 13 10.54 -7.52 4.48
CA GLN A 13 11.64 -6.57 4.45
C GLN A 13 11.20 -5.20 3.91
N MET A 14 10.23 -5.18 2.99
CA MET A 14 9.72 -3.93 2.43
C MET A 14 9.05 -3.04 3.47
N GLN A 15 8.36 -3.63 4.45
CA GLN A 15 7.79 -2.89 5.58
C GLN A 15 8.83 -2.20 6.46
N HIS A 16 10.09 -2.68 6.45
CA HIS A 16 11.20 -2.02 7.12
C HIS A 16 11.91 -1.02 6.23
N ILE A 17 11.89 -1.23 4.91
CA ILE A 17 12.52 -0.32 3.95
C ILE A 17 11.70 0.96 3.81
N TYR A 18 10.37 0.84 3.68
CA TYR A 18 9.51 1.99 3.38
C TYR A 18 9.54 3.09 4.45
N PRO A 19 9.46 2.80 5.76
CA PRO A 19 9.60 3.82 6.79
C PRO A 19 11.00 4.43 6.87
N CYS A 20 12.05 3.66 6.52
CA CYS A 20 13.43 4.17 6.50
C CYS A 20 13.69 5.14 5.34
N TRP A 21 12.79 5.24 4.38
CA TRP A 21 13.00 6.09 3.20
C TRP A 21 13.05 7.58 3.55
N SER A 22 12.26 8.00 4.55
CA SER A 22 12.31 9.35 5.11
C SER A 22 13.65 9.64 5.79
N LEU A 23 14.14 8.68 6.59
CA LEU A 23 15.43 8.76 7.27
C LEU A 23 16.57 8.92 6.26
N TRP A 24 16.51 8.22 5.13
CA TRP A 24 17.51 8.35 4.08
C TRP A 24 17.49 9.73 3.41
N ARG A 25 16.30 10.31 3.22
CA ARG A 25 16.19 11.68 2.68
C ARG A 25 16.60 12.76 3.67
N HIS A 26 16.32 12.58 4.96
CA HIS A 26 16.71 13.55 5.99
C HIS A 26 18.23 13.62 6.17
N PHE A 27 18.93 12.51 5.91
CA PHE A 27 20.38 12.42 6.01
C PHE A 27 21.03 12.08 4.66
N PRO A 28 20.87 12.91 3.62
CA PRO A 28 21.23 12.54 2.24
C PRO A 28 22.74 12.32 2.05
N ASN A 29 23.55 12.86 2.95
CA ASN A 29 25.02 12.71 2.95
C ASN A 29 25.50 11.54 3.81
N ALA A 30 24.60 10.88 4.55
CA ALA A 30 24.96 9.72 5.36
C ALA A 30 25.10 8.47 4.48
N LYS A 31 26.00 7.58 4.88
CA LYS A 31 26.12 6.27 4.24
C LYS A 31 24.94 5.39 4.67
N HIS A 32 23.96 5.23 3.79
CA HIS A 32 22.81 4.37 4.06
C HIS A 32 23.14 2.91 3.83
N VAL A 33 22.79 2.08 4.81
CA VAL A 33 23.01 0.65 4.79
C VAL A 33 21.71 -0.08 5.05
N PHE A 34 21.29 -0.92 4.10
CA PHE A 34 20.17 -1.83 4.27
C PHE A 34 20.67 -3.20 4.75
N LEU A 35 20.32 -3.59 5.97
CA LEU A 35 20.72 -4.88 6.55
C LEU A 35 19.70 -5.97 6.21
N SER A 36 20.16 -7.02 5.55
CA SER A 36 19.36 -8.20 5.19
C SER A 36 19.96 -9.47 5.80
N ARG A 37 19.17 -10.49 6.11
CA ARG A 37 19.72 -11.77 6.61
C ARG A 37 20.29 -12.62 5.48
N PRO A 38 21.29 -13.49 5.70
CA PRO A 38 21.98 -14.19 4.61
C PRO A 38 21.08 -15.11 3.79
N ARG A 39 20.13 -15.80 4.44
CA ARG A 39 19.16 -16.66 3.75
C ARG A 39 18.31 -15.85 2.77
N TYR A 40 17.80 -14.71 3.22
CA TYR A 40 16.92 -13.86 2.41
C TYR A 40 17.69 -12.87 1.54
N HIS A 41 18.97 -12.63 1.82
CA HIS A 41 19.84 -11.83 0.97
C HIS A 41 20.03 -12.51 -0.37
N LYS A 42 20.17 -13.85 -0.39
CA LYS A 42 20.16 -14.61 -1.64
C LYS A 42 18.86 -14.42 -2.41
N ASP A 43 17.72 -14.63 -1.75
CA ASP A 43 16.39 -14.42 -2.36
C ASP A 43 16.17 -12.97 -2.79
N PHE A 44 16.77 -12.01 -2.09
CA PHE A 44 16.76 -10.61 -2.45
C PHE A 44 17.59 -10.40 -3.73
N VAL A 45 18.83 -10.92 -3.78
CA VAL A 45 19.75 -10.79 -4.93
C VAL A 45 19.22 -11.48 -6.19
N SER A 46 18.61 -12.66 -6.08
CA SER A 46 18.14 -13.45 -7.22
C SER A 46 16.64 -13.32 -7.48
N GLY A 47 15.95 -12.45 -6.75
CA GLY A 47 14.49 -12.50 -6.59
C GLY A 47 13.65 -12.14 -7.81
N SER A 48 12.35 -12.03 -7.54
CA SER A 48 11.30 -11.64 -8.49
C SER A 48 11.58 -10.30 -9.18
N ALA A 49 10.81 -9.98 -10.24
CA ALA A 49 10.85 -8.66 -10.89
C ALA A 49 10.70 -7.51 -9.87
N PHE A 50 9.78 -7.66 -8.91
CA PHE A 50 9.59 -6.72 -7.80
C PHE A 50 10.88 -6.54 -6.98
N THR A 51 11.54 -7.64 -6.63
CA THR A 51 12.79 -7.62 -5.85
C THR A 51 13.93 -6.91 -6.58
N LYS A 52 14.10 -7.22 -7.87
CA LYS A 52 15.09 -6.55 -8.73
C LYS A 52 14.78 -5.06 -8.88
N GLY A 53 13.49 -4.71 -9.00
CA GLY A 53 13.03 -3.33 -9.03
C GLY A 53 13.44 -2.55 -7.77
N VAL A 54 13.14 -3.08 -6.59
CA VAL A 54 13.55 -2.46 -5.31
C VAL A 54 15.06 -2.29 -5.23
N GLN A 55 15.84 -3.28 -5.68
CA GLN A 55 17.30 -3.15 -5.72
C GLN A 55 17.79 -2.05 -6.64
N THR A 56 17.17 -1.88 -7.81
CA THR A 56 17.46 -0.78 -8.72
C THR A 56 17.23 0.56 -8.01
N VAL A 57 16.11 0.70 -7.29
CA VAL A 57 15.83 1.92 -6.53
C VAL A 57 16.85 2.13 -5.41
N LEU A 58 17.18 1.10 -4.62
CA LEU A 58 18.19 1.22 -3.56
C LEU A 58 19.57 1.64 -4.12
N LYS A 59 20.00 1.05 -5.23
CA LYS A 59 21.25 1.41 -5.92
C LYS A 59 21.22 2.84 -6.46
N ALA A 60 20.12 3.26 -7.08
CA ALA A 60 19.96 4.62 -7.58
C ALA A 60 20.05 5.68 -6.48
N ASN A 61 19.72 5.32 -5.23
CA ASN A 61 19.81 6.18 -4.06
C ASN A 61 21.09 5.95 -3.24
N ASN A 62 22.10 5.28 -3.79
CA ASN A 62 23.38 4.99 -3.15
C ASN A 62 23.27 4.21 -1.81
N ILE A 63 22.22 3.40 -1.65
CA ILE A 63 21.98 2.60 -0.45
C ILE A 63 22.66 1.24 -0.60
N THR A 64 23.61 0.95 0.28
CA THR A 64 24.36 -0.31 0.25
C THR A 64 23.59 -1.41 0.96
N THR A 65 23.32 -2.54 0.30
CA THR A 65 22.73 -3.71 0.98
C THR A 65 23.82 -4.60 1.55
N ILE A 66 23.75 -4.92 2.85
CA ILE A 66 24.69 -5.80 3.54
C ILE A 66 23.93 -7.02 4.09
N SER A 67 24.54 -8.20 3.95
CA SER A 67 24.04 -9.44 4.54
C SER A 67 24.63 -9.64 5.94
N VAL A 68 23.80 -9.70 6.98
CA VAL A 68 24.23 -9.85 8.38
C VAL A 68 23.58 -11.08 9.02
N ARG A 69 24.39 -11.96 9.64
CA ARG A 69 23.86 -13.12 10.38
C ARG A 69 23.02 -12.66 11.57
N MET A 70 21.94 -13.39 11.88
CA MET A 70 21.02 -13.04 12.98
C MET A 70 21.74 -12.88 14.33
N VAL A 71 22.74 -13.71 14.62
CA VAL A 71 23.56 -13.59 15.84
C VAL A 71 24.36 -12.28 15.90
N ASP A 72 24.85 -11.81 14.76
CA ASP A 72 25.60 -10.56 14.66
C ASP A 72 24.65 -9.36 14.71
N TYR A 73 23.44 -9.50 14.14
CA TYR A 73 22.35 -8.54 14.26
C TYR A 73 21.86 -8.40 15.71
N ILE A 74 21.61 -9.51 16.41
CA ILE A 74 21.20 -9.52 17.82
C ILE A 74 22.31 -8.94 18.71
N ARG A 75 23.58 -9.25 18.42
CA ARG A 75 24.72 -8.69 19.16
C ARG A 75 24.81 -7.18 18.97
N TRP A 76 24.71 -6.70 17.73
CA TRP A 76 24.66 -5.27 17.41
C TRP A 76 23.45 -4.58 18.08
N TYR A 77 22.26 -5.20 18.02
CA TYR A 77 21.02 -4.75 18.64
C TYR A 77 21.15 -4.59 20.15
N ARG A 78 21.78 -5.56 20.83
CA ARG A 78 22.01 -5.51 22.29
C ARG A 78 23.04 -4.46 22.70
N SER A 79 23.95 -4.10 21.80
CA SER A 79 25.01 -3.13 22.05
C SER A 79 24.60 -1.67 21.77
N ASN A 80 23.49 -1.42 21.08
CA ASN A 80 23.06 -0.06 20.68
C ASN A 80 21.58 0.25 21.02
N PRO A 81 21.16 0.14 22.29
CA PRO A 81 19.74 0.25 22.68
C PRO A 81 19.14 1.67 22.55
N SER A 82 19.97 2.73 22.57
CA SER A 82 19.50 4.12 22.46
C SER A 82 19.08 4.50 21.04
N GLU A 83 19.67 3.88 20.02
CA GLU A 83 19.29 4.10 18.61
C GLU A 83 17.90 3.49 18.28
N LEU A 84 17.42 2.58 19.15
CA LEU A 84 16.14 1.88 19.02
C LEU A 84 14.94 2.67 19.55
N LEU A 85 15.14 3.46 20.60
CA LEU A 85 14.05 4.12 21.31
C LEU A 85 13.34 5.17 20.44
N VAL A 86 14.06 5.77 19.48
CA VAL A 86 13.53 6.74 18.50
C VAL A 86 12.72 6.06 17.39
N ALA A 87 13.01 4.81 17.05
CA ALA A 87 12.42 4.12 15.90
C ALA A 87 11.09 3.40 16.19
N TYR A 88 10.80 3.06 17.46
CA TYR A 88 9.65 2.20 17.80
C TYR A 88 8.55 2.86 18.64
N THR A 89 8.80 4.01 19.26
CA THR A 89 7.88 4.61 20.25
C THR A 89 6.73 5.43 19.65
N HIS A 90 6.77 5.80 18.37
CA HIS A 90 5.64 6.47 17.74
C HIS A 90 4.67 5.46 17.11
N ARG A 91 3.56 5.20 17.81
CA ARG A 91 2.36 4.55 17.26
C ARG A 91 1.96 5.22 15.94
N VAL A 92 1.36 4.41 15.07
CA VAL A 92 0.90 4.72 13.70
C VAL A 92 0.22 6.09 13.56
N ASP A 93 -0.53 6.54 14.58
CA ASP A 93 -1.22 7.85 14.56
C ASP A 93 -0.26 9.05 14.62
N GLY A 94 0.84 8.93 15.38
CA GLY A 94 1.87 9.98 15.47
C GLY A 94 2.86 9.94 14.30
N PHE A 95 3.06 8.76 13.69
CA PHE A 95 3.89 8.63 12.49
C PHE A 95 3.21 9.29 11.28
N ARG A 96 1.91 9.04 11.08
CA ARG A 96 1.11 9.61 9.98
C ARG A 96 1.13 11.14 9.96
N ALA A 97 0.86 11.78 11.11
CA ALA A 97 0.83 13.23 11.23
C ALA A 97 2.17 13.94 10.96
N ALA A 98 3.30 13.23 11.05
CA ALA A 98 4.63 13.81 10.89
C ALA A 98 5.32 13.44 9.56
N HIS A 99 4.78 12.51 8.77
CA HIS A 99 5.51 11.89 7.65
C HIS A 99 4.67 11.59 6.40
N ASP A 100 3.46 12.16 6.23
CA ASP A 100 2.65 12.00 5.01
C ASP A 100 3.41 12.42 3.72
N ASP A 101 4.30 13.43 3.82
CA ASP A 101 5.18 13.87 2.71
C ASP A 101 6.22 12.81 2.27
N ASP A 102 6.48 11.79 3.09
CA ASP A 102 7.55 10.83 2.88
C ASP A 102 7.17 9.66 1.99
N MET A 103 5.96 9.13 2.17
CA MET A 103 5.44 8.06 1.31
C MET A 103 5.14 8.59 -0.09
N GLU A 104 4.64 9.83 -0.19
CA GLU A 104 4.55 10.53 -1.47
C GLU A 104 5.91 10.64 -2.16
N SER A 105 6.98 10.91 -1.42
CA SER A 105 8.30 10.97 -2.04
C SER A 105 8.85 9.64 -2.46
N LEU A 106 8.67 8.58 -1.69
CA LEU A 106 9.05 7.23 -2.11
C LEU A 106 8.34 6.88 -3.42
N ARG A 107 7.03 7.19 -3.50
CA ARG A 107 6.22 7.00 -4.70
C ARG A 107 6.79 7.81 -5.86
N ARG A 108 7.03 9.12 -5.68
CA ARG A 108 7.63 10.01 -6.69
C ARG A 108 8.99 9.50 -7.16
N ASN A 109 9.92 9.23 -6.26
CA ASN A 109 11.28 8.78 -6.61
C ASN A 109 11.25 7.44 -7.34
N THR A 110 10.38 6.51 -6.93
CA THR A 110 10.22 5.24 -7.64
C THR A 110 9.71 5.49 -9.05
N LEU A 111 8.64 6.29 -9.19
CA LEU A 111 8.08 6.63 -10.51
C LEU A 111 9.12 7.32 -11.41
N THR A 112 9.91 8.25 -10.89
CA THR A 112 11.01 8.90 -11.62
C THR A 112 12.10 7.90 -12.05
N VAL A 113 12.56 7.01 -11.16
CA VAL A 113 13.58 6.00 -11.51
C VAL A 113 13.12 5.10 -12.66
N PHE A 114 11.82 4.86 -12.80
CA PHE A 114 11.24 4.05 -13.87
C PHE A 114 10.70 4.87 -15.06
N GLY A 115 11.03 6.16 -15.17
CA GLY A 115 10.59 7.00 -16.29
C GLY A 115 9.06 7.18 -16.35
N MET A 116 8.41 7.14 -15.19
CA MET A 116 6.96 7.28 -15.03
C MET A 116 6.58 8.70 -14.57
N GLU A 117 7.38 9.72 -14.88
CA GLU A 117 7.16 11.10 -14.41
C GLU A 117 5.81 11.67 -14.88
N GLN A 118 5.36 11.29 -16.08
CA GLN A 118 4.04 11.69 -16.60
C GLN A 118 2.88 11.23 -15.71
N TYR A 119 3.06 10.14 -14.94
CA TYR A 119 2.07 9.70 -13.95
C TYR A 119 2.06 10.65 -12.74
N ILE A 120 3.21 11.12 -12.29
CA ILE A 120 3.31 12.10 -11.20
C ILE A 120 2.54 13.37 -11.57
N GLU A 121 2.75 13.91 -12.77
CA GLU A 121 2.06 15.12 -13.24
C GLU A 121 0.54 14.92 -13.37
N ARG A 122 0.09 13.76 -13.86
CA ARG A 122 -1.33 13.47 -14.08
C ARG A 122 -2.13 13.29 -12.78
N TYR A 123 -1.48 12.82 -11.72
CA TYR A 123 -2.10 12.44 -10.44
C TYR A 123 -1.77 13.41 -9.30
N CYS A 124 -0.50 13.79 -9.10
CA CYS A 124 -0.11 14.82 -8.14
C CYS A 124 -0.41 16.23 -8.65
N GLY A 125 -0.30 16.47 -9.96
CA GLY A 125 -0.57 17.79 -10.55
C GLY A 125 -2.02 18.24 -10.42
N ARG A 126 -3.00 17.31 -10.36
CA ARG A 126 -4.41 17.67 -10.08
C ARG A 126 -4.66 18.02 -8.61
N ALA A 127 -3.86 17.49 -7.68
CA ALA A 127 -3.89 17.86 -6.28
C ALA A 127 -3.17 19.20 -6.02
N GLN A 128 -2.00 19.41 -6.64
CA GLN A 128 -1.19 20.64 -6.47
C GLN A 128 -1.69 21.85 -7.30
N ALA A 129 -2.21 21.66 -8.52
CA ALA A 129 -2.74 22.78 -9.32
C ALA A 129 -3.98 23.44 -8.67
N ARG A 130 -4.72 22.70 -7.84
CA ARG A 130 -5.81 23.24 -7.01
C ARG A 130 -5.30 24.07 -5.83
N MET A 131 -4.09 23.80 -5.32
CA MET A 131 -3.48 24.58 -4.23
C MET A 131 -2.81 25.86 -4.74
N SER A 132 -2.21 25.83 -5.94
CA SER A 132 -1.45 26.97 -6.48
C SER A 132 -2.34 28.05 -7.11
N SER A 133 -3.53 27.71 -7.63
CA SER A 133 -4.47 28.69 -8.21
C SER A 133 -5.25 29.51 -7.17
N HIS A 134 -5.21 29.13 -5.89
CA HIS A 134 -5.85 29.87 -4.79
C HIS A 134 -4.95 30.92 -4.12
N ASN A 135 -3.67 31.01 -4.49
CA ASN A 135 -2.73 31.96 -3.88
C ASN A 135 -2.43 33.19 -4.77
N GLN A 136 -3.16 33.34 -5.88
CA GLN A 136 -3.08 34.49 -6.77
C GLN A 136 -4.49 34.99 -7.14
N GLN A 137 -5.26 35.49 -6.18
CA GLN A 137 -6.28 36.51 -6.47
C GLN A 137 -6.76 37.25 -5.21
N ASP A 138 -6.86 38.56 -5.38
CA ASP A 138 -7.63 39.56 -4.62
C ASP A 138 -7.18 40.02 -3.23
N THR A 139 -6.23 40.97 -3.24
CA THR A 139 -6.34 42.18 -2.42
C THR A 139 -6.99 43.29 -3.24
N SER A 140 -8.31 43.45 -3.17
CA SER A 140 -9.01 44.69 -3.53
C SER A 140 -10.33 44.83 -2.76
N PRO A 141 -10.78 46.06 -2.45
CA PRO A 141 -11.77 46.30 -1.42
C PRO A 141 -13.20 46.08 -1.90
N ILE A 142 -13.99 45.49 -1.01
CA ILE A 142 -15.41 45.17 -1.14
C ILE A 142 -16.24 46.43 -1.42
N SER A 143 -17.09 46.37 -2.44
CA SER A 143 -18.28 47.22 -2.57
C SER A 143 -19.51 46.35 -2.79
N ASN A 144 -20.55 46.61 -1.99
CA ASN A 144 -21.84 45.93 -2.00
C ASN A 144 -22.69 46.37 -3.21
N ALA A 145 -23.34 45.42 -3.89
CA ALA A 145 -24.79 45.45 -4.20
C ALA A 145 -25.19 44.24 -5.08
N ASP A 146 -26.23 43.53 -4.62
CA ASP A 146 -27.31 42.87 -5.37
C ASP A 146 -27.02 42.08 -6.64
N SER A 147 -27.09 40.75 -6.55
CA SER A 147 -28.10 39.96 -7.27
C SER A 147 -28.01 38.49 -6.87
N VAL A 148 -29.11 37.98 -6.31
CA VAL A 148 -29.36 36.55 -6.11
C VAL A 148 -29.59 35.93 -7.49
N GLY A 149 -28.54 35.33 -8.05
CA GLY A 149 -28.62 34.41 -9.16
C GLY A 149 -28.09 33.07 -8.68
N ASP A 150 -28.99 32.07 -8.58
CA ASP A 150 -28.63 30.67 -8.38
C ASP A 150 -27.83 30.18 -9.60
N ASP A 151 -26.52 30.42 -9.59
CA ASP A 151 -25.60 29.76 -10.51
C ASP A 151 -25.23 28.41 -9.89
N ALA A 152 -26.16 27.46 -10.03
CA ALA A 152 -25.90 26.06 -9.79
C ALA A 152 -24.88 25.59 -10.85
N SER A 153 -23.60 25.85 -10.60
CA SER A 153 -22.50 25.38 -11.41
C SER A 153 -22.68 23.88 -11.63
N HIS A 154 -22.93 23.49 -12.87
CA HIS A 154 -23.03 22.10 -13.31
C HIS A 154 -21.68 21.40 -13.09
N HIS A 155 -21.40 20.99 -11.85
CA HIS A 155 -20.33 20.05 -11.56
C HIS A 155 -20.80 18.68 -12.03
N ALA A 156 -20.17 18.17 -13.10
CA ALA A 156 -20.36 16.80 -13.52
C ALA A 156 -20.19 15.87 -12.29
N PRO A 157 -21.04 14.83 -12.15
CA PRO A 157 -20.94 13.93 -11.02
C PRO A 157 -19.52 13.37 -10.93
N PRO A 158 -18.94 13.26 -9.71
CA PRO A 158 -17.60 12.75 -9.54
C PRO A 158 -17.50 11.35 -10.17
N SER A 159 -16.44 11.12 -10.95
CA SER A 159 -16.19 9.83 -11.57
C SER A 159 -16.13 8.73 -10.50
N PRO A 160 -16.66 7.53 -10.77
CA PRO A 160 -16.59 6.42 -9.80
C PRO A 160 -15.13 6.03 -9.51
N PRO A 161 -14.83 5.49 -8.30
CA PRO A 161 -13.50 5.01 -7.95
C PRO A 161 -13.08 3.86 -8.85
N ARG A 162 -11.83 3.84 -9.29
CA ARG A 162 -11.21 2.76 -10.06
C ARG A 162 -11.04 1.53 -9.18
N ILE A 163 -11.85 0.50 -9.43
CA ILE A 163 -11.83 -0.75 -8.67
C ILE A 163 -11.08 -1.80 -9.47
N ALA A 164 -10.19 -2.55 -8.81
CA ALA A 164 -9.52 -3.68 -9.45
C ALA A 164 -9.30 -4.86 -8.49
N ILE A 165 -9.02 -6.02 -9.07
CA ILE A 165 -8.77 -7.27 -8.35
C ILE A 165 -7.37 -7.76 -8.73
N VAL A 166 -6.48 -7.89 -7.75
CA VAL A 166 -5.22 -8.64 -7.93
C VAL A 166 -5.50 -10.09 -7.58
N ASN A 167 -5.17 -11.00 -8.48
CA ASN A 167 -5.25 -12.44 -8.22
C ASN A 167 -3.87 -13.10 -8.39
N ARG A 168 -3.81 -14.40 -8.09
CA ARG A 168 -2.58 -15.19 -8.06
C ARG A 168 -2.75 -16.47 -8.86
N GLY A 169 -1.70 -16.88 -9.56
CA GLY A 169 -1.69 -18.08 -10.40
C GLY A 169 -1.32 -19.38 -9.68
N LYS A 170 -0.85 -19.31 -8.42
CA LYS A 170 -0.30 -20.49 -7.70
C LYS A 170 -0.95 -20.75 -6.34
N THR A 171 -0.70 -19.89 -5.36
CA THR A 171 -1.12 -20.10 -3.95
C THR A 171 -2.12 -19.03 -3.55
N ARG A 172 -3.13 -19.35 -2.74
CA ARG A 172 -4.18 -18.40 -2.31
C ARG A 172 -4.82 -17.69 -3.49
N GLN A 173 -5.07 -18.42 -4.58
CA GLN A 173 -5.82 -17.91 -5.71
C GLN A 173 -7.27 -17.65 -5.27
N MET A 174 -7.83 -16.49 -5.60
CA MET A 174 -9.25 -16.24 -5.42
C MET A 174 -10.04 -16.85 -6.58
N PHE A 175 -10.97 -17.76 -6.27
CA PHE A 175 -11.82 -18.38 -7.30
C PHE A 175 -12.95 -17.47 -7.76
N GLY A 176 -13.34 -17.60 -9.03
CA GLY A 176 -14.52 -16.91 -9.56
C GLY A 176 -14.39 -15.38 -9.64
N MET A 177 -13.17 -14.84 -9.64
CA MET A 177 -12.96 -13.37 -9.63
C MET A 177 -13.52 -12.66 -10.85
N HIS A 178 -13.62 -13.33 -12.00
CA HIS A 178 -14.34 -12.77 -13.15
C HIS A 178 -15.83 -12.59 -12.85
N ASN A 179 -16.48 -13.56 -12.20
CA ASN A 179 -17.89 -13.43 -11.81
C ASN A 179 -18.08 -12.34 -10.76
N ILE A 180 -17.17 -12.24 -9.79
CA ILE A 180 -17.16 -11.14 -8.80
C ILE A 180 -16.98 -9.80 -9.50
N SER A 181 -16.06 -9.68 -10.44
CA SER A 181 -15.87 -8.47 -11.24
C SER A 181 -17.14 -8.07 -12.01
N SER A 182 -17.84 -9.02 -12.63
CA SER A 182 -19.14 -8.76 -13.28
C SER A 182 -20.23 -8.34 -12.28
N MET A 183 -20.29 -8.99 -11.13
CA MET A 183 -21.21 -8.61 -10.05
C MET A 183 -20.92 -7.19 -9.57
N LEU A 184 -19.66 -6.82 -9.36
CA LEU A 184 -19.29 -5.46 -8.94
C LEU A 184 -19.65 -4.41 -9.98
N GLN A 185 -19.48 -4.71 -11.26
CA GLN A 185 -19.92 -3.82 -12.33
C GLN A 185 -21.41 -3.51 -12.24
N HIS A 186 -22.24 -4.55 -12.09
CA HIS A 186 -23.68 -4.43 -12.04
C HIS A 186 -24.17 -3.78 -10.73
N GLU A 187 -23.70 -4.29 -9.58
CA GLU A 187 -24.16 -3.89 -8.24
C GLU A 187 -23.72 -2.49 -7.79
N LEU A 188 -22.71 -1.93 -8.47
CA LEU A 188 -22.18 -0.58 -8.21
C LEU A 188 -22.37 0.35 -9.43
N GLU A 189 -23.12 -0.10 -10.45
CA GLU A 189 -23.41 0.66 -11.67
C GLU A 189 -22.16 1.26 -12.34
N LEU A 190 -21.06 0.49 -12.35
CA LEU A 190 -19.80 0.97 -12.91
C LEU A 190 -19.85 1.01 -14.43
N PRO A 191 -19.31 2.06 -15.08
CA PRO A 191 -19.24 2.15 -16.53
C PRO A 191 -18.22 1.18 -17.14
N TYR A 192 -17.50 0.42 -16.32
CA TYR A 192 -16.52 -0.57 -16.72
C TYR A 192 -16.59 -1.79 -15.80
N ARG A 193 -16.04 -2.90 -16.29
CA ARG A 193 -15.84 -4.11 -15.51
C ARG A 193 -14.51 -4.03 -14.75
N PRO A 194 -14.48 -4.10 -13.40
CA PRO A 194 -13.23 -4.08 -12.64
C PRO A 194 -12.23 -5.12 -13.17
N PRO A 195 -11.01 -4.73 -13.60
CA PRO A 195 -10.06 -5.67 -14.14
C PRO A 195 -9.57 -6.66 -13.07
N VAL A 196 -9.35 -7.90 -13.49
CA VAL A 196 -8.65 -8.92 -12.70
C VAL A 196 -7.27 -9.08 -13.31
N PHE A 197 -6.21 -8.80 -12.55
CA PHE A 197 -4.84 -8.87 -13.05
C PHE A 197 -3.94 -9.72 -12.16
N PHE A 198 -2.85 -10.20 -12.75
CA PHE A 198 -1.86 -11.09 -12.16
C PHE A 198 -0.48 -10.42 -12.26
N LEU A 199 0.38 -10.62 -11.26
CA LEU A 199 1.67 -9.93 -11.21
C LEU A 199 2.85 -10.80 -11.63
N GLU A 200 2.66 -12.11 -11.69
CA GLU A 200 3.73 -13.10 -11.83
C GLU A 200 4.64 -12.86 -13.04
N ASP A 201 4.08 -12.39 -14.14
CA ASP A 201 4.78 -12.18 -15.42
C ASP A 201 4.91 -10.69 -15.80
N THR A 202 4.75 -9.79 -14.81
CA THR A 202 4.83 -8.33 -15.02
C THR A 202 6.15 -7.76 -14.52
N SER A 203 6.67 -6.74 -15.22
CA SER A 203 7.82 -5.98 -14.77
C SER A 203 7.47 -5.17 -13.51
N PHE A 204 8.48 -4.78 -12.72
CA PHE A 204 8.21 -3.96 -11.54
C PHE A 204 7.52 -2.64 -11.87
N GLN A 205 7.90 -2.01 -12.99
CA GLN A 205 7.25 -0.80 -13.48
C GLN A 205 5.76 -1.04 -13.76
N GLN A 206 5.41 -2.13 -14.44
CA GLN A 206 4.02 -2.51 -14.70
C GLN A 206 3.25 -2.81 -13.40
N GLN A 207 3.92 -3.40 -12.39
CA GLN A 207 3.31 -3.64 -11.08
C GLN A 207 2.98 -2.33 -10.35
N VAL A 208 3.92 -1.38 -10.35
CA VAL A 208 3.73 -0.04 -9.78
C VAL A 208 2.63 0.71 -10.53
N GLU A 209 2.62 0.63 -11.86
CA GLU A 209 1.59 1.22 -12.72
C GLU A 209 0.21 0.64 -12.43
N ALA A 210 0.11 -0.67 -12.23
CA ALA A 210 -1.16 -1.30 -11.90
C ALA A 210 -1.70 -0.79 -10.55
N PHE A 211 -0.86 -0.66 -9.53
CA PHE A 211 -1.29 -0.20 -8.20
C PHE A 211 -1.57 1.32 -8.15
N SER A 212 -0.81 2.14 -8.87
CA SER A 212 -1.04 3.59 -8.92
C SER A 212 -2.32 3.99 -9.65
N ASN A 213 -2.88 3.06 -10.43
CA ASN A 213 -4.12 3.26 -11.18
C ASN A 213 -5.38 2.68 -10.49
N VAL A 214 -5.31 2.32 -9.21
CA VAL A 214 -6.40 1.66 -8.48
C VAL A 214 -6.76 2.44 -7.22
N ASP A 215 -8.04 2.77 -7.06
CA ASP A 215 -8.58 3.45 -5.89
C ASP A 215 -9.12 2.46 -4.85
N ILE A 216 -9.69 1.33 -5.29
CA ILE A 216 -10.13 0.24 -4.39
C ILE A 216 -9.59 -1.08 -4.92
N LEU A 217 -8.71 -1.71 -4.14
CA LEU A 217 -8.06 -2.96 -4.49
C LEU A 217 -8.61 -4.11 -3.66
N LEU A 218 -9.11 -5.16 -4.32
CA LEU A 218 -9.38 -6.46 -3.71
C LEU A 218 -8.22 -7.42 -4.02
N SER A 219 -7.64 -8.06 -3.01
CA SER A 219 -6.46 -8.93 -3.20
C SER A 219 -6.41 -10.03 -2.14
N PRO A 220 -5.97 -11.25 -2.47
CA PRO A 220 -5.70 -12.25 -1.45
C PRO A 220 -4.47 -11.84 -0.63
N HIS A 221 -4.40 -12.29 0.61
CA HIS A 221 -3.22 -12.08 1.46
C HIS A 221 -1.95 -12.58 0.74
N GLY A 222 -0.94 -11.71 0.65
CA GLY A 222 0.33 -12.10 0.10
C GLY A 222 1.28 -10.96 -0.26
N ALA A 223 2.44 -11.38 -0.76
CA ALA A 223 3.58 -10.55 -1.11
C ALA A 223 3.24 -9.34 -1.97
N GLN A 224 2.27 -9.45 -2.89
CA GLN A 224 1.88 -8.38 -3.79
C GLN A 224 1.37 -7.12 -3.06
N LEU A 225 0.88 -7.26 -1.83
CA LEU A 225 0.41 -6.13 -1.03
C LEU A 225 1.54 -5.22 -0.54
N THR A 226 2.80 -5.55 -0.80
CA THR A 226 3.90 -4.59 -0.60
C THR A 226 3.84 -3.41 -1.57
N LEU A 227 3.02 -3.48 -2.61
CA LEU A 227 2.82 -2.39 -3.56
C LEU A 227 1.80 -1.35 -3.07
N ILE A 228 1.18 -1.54 -1.90
CA ILE A 228 0.26 -0.58 -1.28
C ILE A 228 0.77 0.87 -1.27
N PRO A 229 2.05 1.15 -0.95
CA PRO A 229 2.61 2.52 -1.02
C PRO A 229 2.42 3.23 -2.36
N PHE A 230 2.28 2.50 -3.46
CA PHE A 230 2.14 3.07 -4.79
C PHE A 230 0.69 3.39 -5.17
N MET A 231 -0.27 2.97 -4.37
CA MET A 231 -1.67 3.35 -4.54
C MET A 231 -1.87 4.83 -4.24
N PRO A 232 -2.85 5.52 -4.88
CA PRO A 232 -3.10 6.93 -4.65
C PRO A 232 -3.62 7.20 -3.23
N PRO A 233 -3.53 8.46 -2.74
CA PRO A 233 -4.22 8.88 -1.53
C PRO A 233 -5.72 8.57 -1.59
N CYS A 234 -6.37 8.44 -0.42
CA CYS A 234 -7.79 8.06 -0.31
C CYS A 234 -8.12 6.66 -0.87
N SER A 235 -7.15 5.90 -1.36
CA SER A 235 -7.37 4.55 -1.83
C SER A 235 -7.57 3.56 -0.68
N SER A 236 -8.02 2.36 -1.02
CA SER A 236 -8.35 1.32 -0.06
C SER A 236 -7.91 -0.05 -0.54
N VAL A 237 -7.40 -0.87 0.38
CA VAL A 237 -7.15 -2.30 0.17
C VAL A 237 -8.12 -3.14 0.99
N ILE A 238 -8.72 -4.12 0.33
CA ILE A 238 -9.51 -5.19 0.92
C ILE A 238 -8.72 -6.47 0.78
N GLU A 239 -8.20 -6.94 1.91
CA GLU A 239 -7.35 -8.12 1.97
C GLU A 239 -8.17 -9.37 2.30
N VAL A 240 -8.12 -10.39 1.44
CA VAL A 240 -8.76 -11.69 1.72
C VAL A 240 -7.75 -12.61 2.40
N ILE A 241 -7.93 -12.84 3.69
CA ILE A 241 -7.01 -13.60 4.54
C ILE A 241 -7.50 -15.06 4.64
N PRO A 242 -6.70 -16.05 4.22
CA PRO A 242 -7.03 -17.47 4.34
C PRO A 242 -7.16 -17.89 5.81
N HIS A 243 -7.98 -18.91 6.05
CA HIS A 243 -8.07 -19.58 7.35
C HIS A 243 -6.69 -20.05 7.84
N GLY A 244 -6.35 -19.74 9.09
CA GLY A 244 -5.10 -20.10 9.74
C GLY A 244 -3.85 -19.41 9.16
N TYR A 245 -4.03 -18.33 8.39
CA TYR A 245 -2.93 -17.60 7.77
C TYR A 245 -3.09 -16.08 7.89
N GLY A 246 -3.31 -15.59 9.11
CA GLY A 246 -3.53 -14.17 9.38
C GLY A 246 -2.67 -13.62 10.51
N HIS A 247 -1.94 -12.55 10.23
CA HIS A 247 -1.35 -11.72 11.28
C HIS A 247 -2.07 -10.39 11.29
N GLU A 248 -2.64 -10.06 12.45
CA GLU A 248 -3.29 -8.77 12.65
C GLU A 248 -2.31 -7.63 12.29
N ALA A 249 -2.85 -6.61 11.62
CA ALA A 249 -2.13 -5.41 11.23
C ALA A 249 -0.92 -5.59 10.30
N TYR A 250 -0.71 -6.78 9.71
CA TYR A 250 0.47 -7.02 8.89
C TYR A 250 0.56 -6.05 7.69
N PHE A 251 -0.34 -6.15 6.70
CA PHE A 251 -0.43 -5.15 5.64
C PHE A 251 -1.24 -3.92 6.05
N GLY A 252 -2.05 -4.02 7.11
CA GLY A 252 -2.77 -2.88 7.68
C GLY A 252 -1.85 -1.76 8.14
N THR A 253 -0.72 -2.09 8.78
CA THR A 253 0.28 -1.08 9.17
C THR A 253 0.89 -0.41 7.95
N LEU A 254 1.25 -1.19 6.92
CA LEU A 254 1.80 -0.63 5.68
C LEU A 254 0.80 0.31 4.99
N ALA A 255 -0.48 -0.07 4.95
CA ALA A 255 -1.53 0.76 4.39
C ALA A 255 -1.71 2.06 5.18
N ALA A 256 -1.81 1.96 6.51
CA ALA A 256 -1.94 3.13 7.38
C ALA A 256 -0.78 4.13 7.20
N LEU A 257 0.46 3.62 7.12
CA LEU A 257 1.64 4.45 6.85
C LEU A 257 1.62 5.07 5.45
N SER A 258 0.97 4.41 4.49
CA SER A 258 0.87 4.88 3.09
C SER A 258 -0.30 5.83 2.84
N GLY A 259 -1.07 6.19 3.86
CA GLY A 259 -2.32 6.96 3.69
C GLY A 259 -3.41 6.18 2.94
N VAL A 260 -3.31 4.84 2.92
CA VAL A 260 -4.25 3.92 2.27
C VAL A 260 -5.11 3.27 3.32
N ASN A 261 -6.42 3.23 3.12
CA ASN A 261 -7.30 2.53 4.05
C ASN A 261 -7.15 1.01 3.90
N HIS A 262 -7.27 0.28 5.01
CA HIS A 262 -7.17 -1.18 5.01
C HIS A 262 -8.38 -1.79 5.69
N SER A 263 -8.93 -2.82 5.04
CA SER A 263 -9.90 -3.72 5.62
C SER A 263 -9.55 -5.14 5.20
N PHE A 264 -10.09 -6.12 5.91
CA PHE A 264 -9.84 -7.52 5.58
C PHE A 264 -11.10 -8.37 5.70
N ILE A 265 -11.12 -9.45 4.93
CA ILE A 265 -12.08 -10.53 5.02
C ILE A 265 -11.31 -11.76 5.48
N TYR A 266 -11.48 -12.13 6.75
CA TYR A 266 -10.96 -13.39 7.25
C TYR A 266 -11.89 -14.55 6.91
N LEU A 267 -11.32 -15.65 6.43
CA LEU A 267 -12.06 -16.84 6.00
C LEU A 267 -12.23 -17.89 7.11
N GLY A 268 -11.65 -17.66 8.29
CA GLY A 268 -11.90 -18.45 9.48
C GLY A 268 -12.81 -17.76 10.48
N THR A 269 -12.79 -18.25 11.72
CA THR A 269 -13.63 -17.75 12.82
C THR A 269 -12.84 -16.96 13.84
N ASP A 270 -11.63 -17.40 14.16
CA ASP A 270 -10.71 -16.72 15.08
C ASP A 270 -9.31 -16.68 14.47
N MET A 271 -8.94 -15.52 13.92
CA MET A 271 -7.67 -15.36 13.21
C MET A 271 -6.46 -15.62 14.10
N ALA A 272 -6.50 -15.14 15.34
CA ALA A 272 -5.38 -15.23 16.25
C ALA A 272 -5.16 -16.68 16.71
N ALA A 273 -6.23 -17.35 17.14
CA ALA A 273 -6.15 -18.75 17.58
C ALA A 273 -5.78 -19.69 16.42
N GLU A 274 -6.49 -19.60 15.30
CA GLU A 274 -6.28 -20.50 14.15
C GLU A 274 -4.91 -20.31 13.50
N THR A 275 -4.36 -19.08 13.50
CA THR A 275 -2.99 -18.84 13.01
C THR A 275 -1.94 -19.39 13.98
N ALA A 276 -2.17 -19.29 15.29
CA ALA A 276 -1.26 -19.85 16.30
C ALA A 276 -1.19 -21.38 16.20
N GLU A 277 -2.31 -22.04 15.91
CA GLU A 277 -2.36 -23.49 15.67
C GLU A 277 -1.62 -23.93 14.40
N MET A 278 -1.49 -23.04 13.42
CA MET A 278 -0.84 -23.31 12.13
C MET A 278 0.57 -22.70 11.99
N ASP A 279 1.20 -22.24 13.08
CA ASP A 279 2.49 -21.53 13.02
C ASP A 279 3.70 -22.45 12.74
N ASP A 280 3.50 -23.75 12.63
CA ASP A 280 4.54 -24.65 12.12
C ASP A 280 4.65 -24.61 10.58
N ARG A 281 5.71 -25.21 10.04
CA ARG A 281 5.96 -25.19 8.59
C ARG A 281 4.86 -25.89 7.81
N GLU A 282 4.30 -26.97 8.32
CA GLU A 282 3.29 -27.77 7.64
C GLU A 282 1.94 -27.06 7.65
N GLY A 283 1.54 -26.52 8.79
CA GLY A 283 0.38 -25.65 8.97
C GLY A 283 0.44 -24.43 8.04
N GLN A 284 1.56 -23.72 7.99
CA GLN A 284 1.72 -22.59 7.07
C GLN A 284 1.59 -23.01 5.59
N VAL A 285 2.07 -24.19 5.20
CA VAL A 285 1.91 -24.69 3.82
C VAL A 285 0.44 -25.07 3.56
N ALA A 286 -0.20 -25.75 4.50
CA ALA A 286 -1.60 -26.14 4.44
C ALA A 286 -2.54 -24.94 4.35
N ALA A 287 -2.23 -23.84 5.04
CA ALA A 287 -3.02 -22.62 5.01
C ALA A 287 -2.82 -21.78 3.73
N ARG A 288 -1.65 -21.90 3.08
CA ARG A 288 -1.28 -21.13 1.88
C ARG A 288 -1.64 -21.78 0.56
N ASN A 289 -1.62 -23.11 0.48
CA ASN A 289 -1.79 -23.78 -0.80
C ASN A 289 -3.22 -23.72 -1.35
N PRO A 290 -4.27 -23.88 -0.52
CA PRO A 290 -5.63 -23.85 -1.01
C PRO A 290 -5.96 -22.52 -1.67
N PRO A 291 -6.79 -22.55 -2.73
CA PRO A 291 -7.48 -21.37 -3.19
C PRO A 291 -8.35 -20.78 -2.08
N VAL A 292 -8.52 -19.46 -2.10
CA VAL A 292 -9.37 -18.74 -1.17
C VAL A 292 -10.74 -18.47 -1.80
N CYS A 293 -11.78 -18.77 -1.04
CA CYS A 293 -13.17 -18.60 -1.45
C CYS A 293 -13.88 -17.65 -0.49
N ALA A 294 -13.74 -16.34 -0.72
CA ALA A 294 -14.53 -15.36 0.01
C ALA A 294 -15.97 -15.37 -0.52
N PRO A 295 -17.00 -15.37 0.35
CA PRO A 295 -18.38 -15.24 -0.10
C PRO A 295 -18.59 -13.92 -0.86
N ALA A 296 -19.26 -14.00 -2.03
CA ALA A 296 -19.49 -12.85 -2.90
C ALA A 296 -20.13 -11.65 -2.19
N PHE A 297 -21.11 -11.92 -1.32
CA PHE A 297 -21.78 -10.87 -0.54
C PHE A 297 -20.83 -10.15 0.42
N ARG A 298 -19.88 -10.86 1.06
CA ARG A 298 -18.89 -10.23 1.96
C ARG A 298 -17.93 -9.33 1.18
N MET A 299 -17.52 -9.76 -0.02
CA MET A 299 -16.69 -8.94 -0.90
C MET A 299 -17.43 -7.69 -1.39
N LEU A 300 -18.68 -7.84 -1.84
CA LEU A 300 -19.51 -6.71 -2.26
C LEU A 300 -19.73 -5.73 -1.10
N GLN A 301 -20.05 -6.22 0.09
CA GLN A 301 -20.25 -5.39 1.27
C GLN A 301 -18.97 -4.64 1.65
N ALA A 302 -17.82 -5.32 1.68
CA ALA A 302 -16.53 -4.68 1.95
C ALA A 302 -16.24 -3.58 0.92
N ILE A 303 -16.47 -3.85 -0.37
CA ILE A 303 -16.27 -2.85 -1.43
C ILE A 303 -17.23 -1.68 -1.28
N ARG A 304 -18.51 -1.88 -0.94
CA ARG A 304 -19.46 -0.77 -0.69
C ARG A 304 -18.98 0.15 0.42
N ILE A 305 -18.47 -0.41 1.52
CA ILE A 305 -17.90 0.38 2.63
C ILE A 305 -16.71 1.22 2.13
N GLN A 306 -15.79 0.62 1.38
CA GLN A 306 -14.64 1.34 0.83
C GLN A 306 -15.05 2.39 -0.23
N TYR A 307 -16.08 2.11 -1.01
CA TYR A 307 -16.65 3.01 -2.00
C TYR A 307 -17.18 4.29 -1.35
N GLU A 308 -17.95 4.15 -0.26
CA GLU A 308 -18.44 5.28 0.53
C GLU A 308 -17.31 6.06 1.22
N GLN A 309 -16.30 5.36 1.72
CA GLN A 309 -15.11 5.99 2.34
C GLN A 309 -14.31 6.78 1.31
N TRP A 310 -14.11 6.23 0.11
CA TRP A 310 -13.47 6.94 -1.00
C TRP A 310 -14.25 8.20 -1.38
N HIS A 311 -15.58 8.11 -1.52
CA HIS A 311 -16.42 9.29 -1.80
C HIS A 311 -16.28 10.36 -0.73
N ARG A 312 -16.23 9.98 0.56
CA ARG A 312 -16.00 10.96 1.64
C ARG A 312 -14.63 11.60 1.50
N CYS A 313 -13.57 10.80 1.42
CA CYS A 313 -12.20 11.29 1.34
C CYS A 313 -12.01 12.25 0.15
N CYS A 314 -12.44 11.85 -1.06
CA CYS A 314 -12.27 12.66 -2.25
C CYS A 314 -13.28 13.82 -2.41
N ARG A 315 -14.42 13.83 -1.71
CA ARG A 315 -15.36 14.97 -1.72
C ARG A 315 -15.04 16.01 -0.66
N PHE A 316 -14.54 15.63 0.52
CA PHE A 316 -14.14 16.61 1.53
C PHE A 316 -12.95 17.46 1.06
N ASP A 317 -12.00 16.87 0.32
CA ASP A 317 -10.93 17.64 -0.32
C ASP A 317 -11.43 18.65 -1.39
N ALA A 318 -12.68 18.54 -1.85
CA ALA A 318 -13.25 19.47 -2.84
C ALA A 318 -14.00 20.66 -2.21
N ASN A 319 -14.37 20.60 -0.93
CA ASN A 319 -15.25 21.58 -0.26
C ASN A 319 -14.59 22.31 0.93
N THR A 320 -13.29 22.09 1.20
CA THR A 320 -12.61 22.68 2.37
C THR A 320 -11.69 23.87 2.01
N TYR A 321 -11.85 24.47 0.85
CA TYR A 321 -11.16 25.71 0.47
C TYR A 321 -12.09 26.66 -0.26
#